data_AF-K1SYZ8-F1
#
_entry.id   AF-K1SYZ8-F1
#
_cell.length_a   1.000
_cell.length_b   1.000
_cell.length_c   1.000
_cell.angle_alpha   90.00
_cell.angle_beta   90.00
_cell.angle_gamma   90.00
#
_symmetry.space_group_name_H-M   'P 1'
#
loop_
_entity.id
_entity.type
_entity.pdbx_description
1 polymer ?
#
loop_
_entity_poly.entity_id
_entity_poly.type
_entity_poly.pdbx_seq_one_letter_code
_entity_poly.pdbx_strand_id
1 'polypeptide(L)'
;MAVSIRTGDGSTPQWGIAAADVLIEGVTEGKTAGLTAVFASVDSVEKAGPVAPGRDLPLQLVLPLNAVPVHINKSVYASNLLNVLQYQDLDGYHAGTAGFAFDEDRANSGYREENCWYTTKDLINTGLATYNTDTAGANMPLFHFVQRKDPEQQNAKSLYITFSNKDTEELVYSPEVGLYLKNNADGSPMMDAGNNEQA
;
A
#
# COMPACT_ATOMS: atom_id res chain seq x y z
N MET A 1 6.52 -1.70 7.88
CA MET A 1 5.07 -1.96 7.83
C MET A 1 4.66 -2.14 6.37
N ALA A 2 3.74 -3.05 6.06
CA ALA A 2 3.21 -3.22 4.70
C ALA A 2 1.68 -3.23 4.74
N VAL A 3 1.05 -2.14 4.33
CA VAL A 3 -0.41 -1.98 4.36
C VAL A 3 -0.98 -2.37 3.00
N SER A 4 -1.88 -3.34 2.96
CA SER A 4 -2.65 -3.65 1.74
C SER A 4 -3.66 -2.53 1.48
N ILE A 5 -3.63 -1.96 0.28
CA ILE A 5 -4.42 -0.79 -0.12
C ILE A 5 -5.41 -1.19 -1.21
N ARG A 6 -6.66 -0.71 -1.08
CA ARG A 6 -7.70 -0.97 -2.07
C ARG A 6 -7.43 -0.22 -3.37
N THR A 7 -7.76 -0.92 -4.45
CA THR A 7 -7.71 -0.44 -5.83
C THR A 7 -9.08 -0.63 -6.49
N GLY A 8 -9.25 -0.05 -7.67
CA GLY A 8 -10.49 -0.12 -8.44
C GLY A 8 -11.54 0.92 -8.03
N ASP A 9 -12.74 0.76 -8.58
CA ASP A 9 -13.80 1.78 -8.56
C ASP A 9 -14.14 2.27 -7.15
N GLY A 10 -14.02 3.59 -6.95
CA GLY A 10 -14.36 4.28 -5.70
C GLY A 10 -13.36 4.07 -4.57
N SER A 11 -12.17 3.51 -4.82
CA SER A 11 -11.10 3.42 -3.81
C SER A 11 -10.15 4.62 -3.82
N THR A 12 -10.09 5.35 -4.93
CA THR A 12 -9.32 6.59 -5.07
C THR A 12 -10.08 7.80 -4.51
N PRO A 13 -9.39 8.83 -4.01
CA PRO A 13 -7.97 8.83 -3.66
C PRO A 13 -7.67 7.93 -2.44
N GLN A 14 -6.54 7.25 -2.46
CA GLN A 14 -6.05 6.45 -1.33
C GLN A 14 -5.32 7.34 -0.30
N TRP A 15 -5.10 6.84 0.91
CA TRP A 15 -4.28 7.46 1.94
C TRP A 15 -2.94 6.74 2.09
N GLY A 16 -1.86 7.50 2.26
CA GLY A 16 -0.53 7.02 2.61
C GLY A 16 0.29 6.47 1.43
N ILE A 17 -0.18 6.66 0.20
CA ILE A 17 0.51 6.22 -1.02
C ILE A 17 1.69 7.11 -1.39
N ALA A 18 1.63 8.42 -1.11
CA ALA A 18 2.73 9.36 -1.38
C ALA A 18 3.81 9.29 -0.30
N ALA A 19 3.43 8.92 0.94
CA ALA A 19 4.35 8.75 2.06
C ALA A 19 5.03 7.37 2.12
N ALA A 20 4.61 6.42 1.27
CA ALA A 20 5.18 5.07 1.25
C ALA A 20 6.59 5.08 0.65
N ASP A 21 7.51 4.32 1.26
CA ASP A 21 8.87 4.15 0.72
C ASP A 21 8.87 3.28 -0.55
N VAL A 22 7.91 2.34 -0.64
CA VAL A 22 7.72 1.46 -1.78
C VAL A 22 6.24 1.21 -2.01
N LEU A 23 5.79 1.38 -3.25
CA LEU A 23 4.50 0.87 -3.72
C LEU A 23 4.72 -0.43 -4.49
N ILE A 24 4.02 -1.48 -4.08
CA ILE A 24 4.03 -2.78 -4.77
C ILE A 24 2.66 -2.96 -5.39
N GLU A 25 2.64 -3.12 -6.71
CA GLU A 25 1.41 -3.27 -7.47
C GLU A 25 1.54 -4.42 -8.48
N GLY A 26 0.54 -5.28 -8.51
CA GLY A 26 0.51 -6.43 -9.40
C GLY A 26 -0.81 -7.17 -9.35
N VAL A 27 -1.09 -7.99 -10.36
CA VAL A 27 -2.35 -8.73 -10.46
C VAL A 27 -2.48 -9.71 -9.30
N THR A 28 -3.45 -9.48 -8.42
CA THR A 28 -3.72 -10.34 -7.26
C THR A 28 -5.01 -11.13 -7.39
N GLU A 29 -6.06 -10.55 -7.98
CA GLU A 29 -7.35 -11.23 -8.17
C GLU A 29 -7.90 -10.98 -9.57
N GLY A 30 -8.07 -12.07 -10.33
CA GLY A 30 -8.61 -12.00 -11.68
C GLY A 30 -7.76 -11.13 -12.59
N LYS A 31 -8.23 -9.91 -12.86
CA LYS A 31 -7.60 -8.93 -13.77
C LYS A 31 -7.29 -7.60 -13.10
N THR A 32 -7.51 -7.49 -11.80
CA THR A 32 -7.34 -6.26 -11.03
C THR A 32 -6.02 -6.33 -10.26
N ALA A 33 -5.20 -5.29 -10.41
CA ALA A 33 -4.00 -5.13 -9.63
C ALA A 33 -4.33 -4.80 -8.17
N GLY A 34 -3.69 -5.48 -7.23
CA GLY A 34 -3.69 -5.11 -5.81
C GLY A 34 -2.50 -4.21 -5.50
N LEU A 35 -2.69 -3.26 -4.60
CA LEU A 35 -1.66 -2.32 -4.17
C LEU A 35 -1.24 -2.62 -2.73
N THR A 36 0.05 -2.52 -2.42
CA THR A 36 0.58 -2.57 -1.07
C THR A 36 1.56 -1.42 -0.87
N ALA A 37 1.29 -0.60 0.14
CA ALA A 37 2.16 0.50 0.56
C ALA A 37 3.10 0.00 1.66
N VAL A 38 4.41 0.08 1.42
CA VAL A 38 5.44 -0.35 2.36
C VAL A 38 6.12 0.88 2.96
N PHE A 39 6.19 0.90 4.28
CA PHE A 39 6.80 1.95 5.08
C PHE A 39 7.95 1.35 5.90
N ALA A 40 9.11 1.98 5.87
CA ALA A 40 10.28 1.59 6.63
C ALA A 40 10.06 1.76 8.14
N SER A 41 9.22 2.71 8.56
CA SER A 41 8.83 2.87 9.97
C SER A 41 7.32 2.91 10.11
N VAL A 42 6.82 2.41 11.24
CA VAL A 42 5.42 2.62 11.64
C VAL A 42 5.13 4.11 11.85
N ASP A 43 6.12 4.90 12.25
CA ASP A 43 5.96 6.34 12.49
C ASP A 43 5.60 7.12 11.22
N SER A 44 5.97 6.60 10.04
CA SER A 44 5.62 7.17 8.74
C SER A 44 4.17 6.89 8.32
N VAL A 45 3.45 6.04 9.06
CA VAL A 45 2.05 5.70 8.77
C VAL A 45 1.11 6.69 9.47
N GLU A 46 1.01 7.91 8.94
CA GLU A 46 0.06 8.91 9.46
C GLU A 46 -1.37 8.45 9.28
N LYS A 47 -1.72 8.04 8.06
CA LYS A 47 -2.99 7.41 7.69
C LYS A 47 -2.77 6.57 6.43
N ALA A 48 -3.18 5.31 6.46
CA ALA A 48 -3.07 4.42 5.30
C ALA A 48 -4.37 3.67 5.03
N GLY A 49 -4.79 3.64 3.76
CA GLY A 49 -5.99 2.94 3.31
C GLY A 49 -6.52 3.48 1.97
N PRO A 50 -7.75 3.14 1.56
CA PRO A 50 -8.63 2.21 2.24
C PRO A 50 -7.99 0.82 2.36
N VAL A 51 -8.09 0.18 3.51
CA VAL A 51 -7.37 -1.07 3.76
C VAL A 51 -8.01 -2.22 2.98
N ALA A 52 -7.19 -2.91 2.20
CA ALA A 52 -7.58 -4.07 1.41
C ALA A 52 -7.35 -5.38 2.17
N PRO A 53 -7.93 -6.49 1.66
CA PRO A 53 -7.56 -7.82 2.10
C PRO A 53 -6.13 -8.21 1.70
N GLY A 54 -5.47 -9.02 2.54
CA GLY A 54 -4.14 -9.55 2.29
C GLY A 54 -4.11 -10.54 1.12
N ARG A 55 -3.03 -10.47 0.31
CA ARG A 55 -2.78 -11.31 -0.87
C ARG A 55 -1.36 -11.86 -0.83
N ASP A 56 -1.19 -13.08 -1.30
CA ASP A 56 0.07 -13.86 -1.24
C ASP A 56 1.18 -13.30 -2.12
N LEU A 57 0.86 -12.65 -3.24
CA LEU A 57 1.87 -12.03 -4.11
C LEU A 57 2.63 -10.89 -3.40
N PRO A 58 1.99 -9.83 -2.86
CA PRO A 58 2.70 -8.81 -2.07
C PRO A 58 3.42 -9.39 -0.85
N LEU A 59 2.81 -10.38 -0.17
CA LEU A 59 3.43 -11.02 1.00
C LEU A 59 4.80 -11.62 0.70
N GLN A 60 4.96 -12.28 -0.44
CA GLN A 60 6.27 -12.84 -0.85
C GLN A 60 7.36 -11.78 -1.01
N LEU A 61 7.00 -10.52 -1.27
CA LEU A 61 7.93 -9.41 -1.42
C LEU A 61 8.21 -8.70 -0.09
N VAL A 62 7.22 -8.60 0.80
CA VAL A 62 7.35 -7.80 2.05
C VAL A 62 7.81 -8.61 3.26
N LEU A 63 7.53 -9.92 3.30
CA LEU A 63 7.97 -10.77 4.42
C LEU A 63 9.52 -10.83 4.54
N PRO A 64 10.30 -10.93 3.45
CA PRO A 64 11.76 -10.83 3.53
C PRO A 64 12.27 -9.47 4.04
N LEU A 65 11.45 -8.43 3.99
CA LEU A 65 11.79 -7.09 4.49
C LEU A 65 11.62 -6.96 6.01
N ASN A 66 11.15 -8.03 6.66
CA ASN A 66 10.71 -8.03 8.06
C ASN A 66 9.57 -7.02 8.31
N ALA A 67 8.75 -6.76 7.30
CA ALA A 67 7.61 -5.87 7.43
C ALA A 67 6.41 -6.63 8.00
N VAL A 68 5.76 -6.06 9.01
CA VAL A 68 4.44 -6.52 9.48
C VAL A 68 3.38 -6.24 8.40
N PRO A 69 2.70 -7.28 7.86
CA PRO A 69 1.57 -7.11 6.96
C PRO A 69 0.37 -6.56 7.73
N VAL A 70 -0.31 -5.57 7.17
CA VAL A 70 -1.49 -4.94 7.75
C VAL A 70 -2.61 -4.96 6.72
N HIS A 71 -3.72 -5.62 7.04
CA HIS A 71 -4.83 -5.81 6.10
C HIS A 71 -6.14 -6.11 6.83
N ILE A 72 -7.28 -6.09 6.11
CA ILE A 72 -8.57 -6.53 6.64
C ILE A 72 -9.01 -7.77 5.88
N ASN A 73 -9.02 -8.92 6.56
CA ASN A 73 -9.20 -10.25 5.97
C ASN A 73 -8.03 -10.62 5.03
N LYS A 74 -7.95 -11.87 4.59
CA LYS A 74 -6.89 -12.38 3.71
C LYS A 74 -7.37 -13.57 2.87
N SER A 75 -6.74 -13.80 1.72
CA SER A 75 -7.02 -15.00 0.92
C SER A 75 -6.56 -16.27 1.63
N VAL A 76 -7.08 -17.43 1.23
CA VAL A 76 -6.61 -18.73 1.74
C VAL A 76 -5.10 -18.93 1.46
N TYR A 77 -4.61 -18.45 0.32
CA TYR A 77 -3.18 -18.52 -0.02
C TYR A 77 -2.33 -17.65 0.90
N ALA A 78 -2.74 -16.41 1.17
CA ALA A 78 -2.07 -15.52 2.10
C ALA A 78 -2.09 -16.10 3.54
N SER A 79 -3.24 -16.61 3.98
CA SER A 79 -3.38 -17.28 5.28
C SER A 79 -2.46 -18.48 5.42
N ASN A 80 -2.43 -19.37 4.41
CA ASN A 80 -1.54 -20.52 4.42
C ASN A 80 -0.07 -20.12 4.46
N LEU A 81 0.33 -19.11 3.68
CA LEU A 81 1.72 -18.61 3.67
C LEU A 81 2.14 -18.09 5.05
N LEU A 82 1.33 -17.23 5.66
CA LEU A 82 1.61 -16.68 7.00
C LEU A 82 1.65 -17.76 8.07
N ASN A 83 0.71 -18.72 8.04
CA ASN A 83 0.67 -19.83 8.98
C ASN A 83 1.88 -20.76 8.87
N VAL A 84 2.30 -21.09 7.64
CA VAL A 84 3.48 -21.95 7.39
C VAL A 84 4.76 -21.28 7.90
N LEU A 85 4.88 -19.96 7.71
CA LEU A 85 6.04 -19.19 8.17
C LEU A 85 5.94 -18.76 9.63
N GLN A 86 4.81 -19.02 10.29
CA GLN A 86 4.47 -18.53 11.62
C GLN A 86 4.68 -17.01 11.75
N TYR A 87 4.32 -16.27 10.69
CA TYR A 87 4.54 -14.84 10.60
C TYR A 87 3.32 -14.07 11.08
N GLN A 88 3.51 -13.17 12.04
CA GLN A 88 2.42 -12.39 12.62
C GLN A 88 2.02 -11.23 11.71
N ASP A 89 0.76 -11.24 11.27
CA ASP A 89 0.10 -10.13 10.58
C ASP A 89 -0.80 -9.33 11.52
N LEU A 90 -1.15 -8.11 11.11
CA LEU A 90 -2.24 -7.33 11.71
C LEU A 90 -3.49 -7.44 10.83
N ASP A 91 -4.35 -8.40 11.17
CA ASP A 91 -5.61 -8.64 10.46
C ASP A 91 -6.80 -7.96 11.15
N GLY A 92 -7.44 -7.01 10.47
CA GLY A 92 -8.62 -6.31 10.97
C GLY A 92 -9.85 -7.18 11.18
N TYR A 93 -9.90 -8.39 10.61
CA TYR A 93 -10.95 -9.35 10.93
C TYR A 93 -10.88 -9.83 12.40
N HIS A 94 -9.68 -9.77 13.01
CA HIS A 94 -9.44 -10.21 14.38
C HIS A 94 -9.16 -9.04 15.33
N ALA A 95 -8.32 -8.08 14.91
CA ALA A 95 -8.02 -6.88 15.71
C ALA A 95 -9.19 -5.89 15.77
N GLY A 96 -10.09 -5.91 14.78
CA GLY A 96 -11.23 -5.00 14.71
C GLY A 96 -10.81 -3.53 14.86
N THR A 97 -11.58 -2.77 15.65
CA THR A 97 -11.36 -1.34 15.86
C THR A 97 -10.15 -1.00 16.73
N ALA A 98 -9.44 -2.00 17.27
CA ALA A 98 -8.15 -1.77 17.92
C ALA A 98 -7.04 -1.45 16.90
N GLY A 99 -7.11 -2.04 15.70
CA GLY A 99 -6.12 -1.88 14.63
C GLY A 99 -6.57 -0.98 13.47
N PHE A 100 -7.84 -0.63 13.41
CA PHE A 100 -8.46 0.01 12.25
C PHE A 100 -9.56 0.98 12.68
N ALA A 101 -9.82 2.00 11.86
CA ALA A 101 -10.90 2.95 12.09
C ALA A 101 -11.70 3.16 10.79
N PHE A 102 -12.96 3.56 10.97
CA PHE A 102 -13.88 3.87 9.90
C PHE A 102 -13.93 5.38 9.67
N ASP A 103 -13.83 5.81 8.42
CA ASP A 103 -13.93 7.21 8.02
C ASP A 103 -15.39 7.55 7.67
N GLU A 104 -16.10 8.12 8.65
CA GLU A 104 -17.52 8.50 8.49
C GLU A 104 -17.71 9.59 7.43
N ASP A 105 -16.79 10.55 7.32
CA ASP A 105 -16.88 11.63 6.34
C ASP A 105 -16.76 11.10 4.91
N ARG A 106 -15.86 10.15 4.68
CA ARG A 106 -15.74 9.45 3.40
C ARG A 106 -16.99 8.63 3.11
N ALA A 107 -17.54 7.91 4.09
CA ALA A 107 -18.80 7.18 3.90
C ALA A 107 -19.97 8.12 3.56
N ASN A 108 -20.09 9.23 4.29
CA ASN A 108 -21.11 10.26 4.06
C ASN A 108 -20.96 10.95 2.69
N SER A 109 -19.75 10.93 2.12
CA SER A 109 -19.45 11.40 0.76
C SER A 109 -19.83 10.39 -0.33
N GLY A 110 -20.46 9.27 0.03
CA GLY A 110 -21.01 8.28 -0.91
C GLY A 110 -20.09 7.12 -1.27
N TYR A 111 -18.95 6.99 -0.58
CA TYR A 111 -18.05 5.85 -0.76
C TYR A 111 -18.64 4.58 -0.17
N ARG A 112 -18.36 3.44 -0.80
CA ARG A 112 -18.77 2.13 -0.25
C ARG A 112 -18.04 1.87 1.07
N GLU A 113 -18.71 1.18 1.99
CA GLU A 113 -18.20 0.91 3.34
C GLU A 113 -16.80 0.30 3.34
N GLU A 114 -16.53 -0.65 2.43
CA GLU A 114 -15.23 -1.30 2.33
C GLU A 114 -14.09 -0.33 1.96
N ASN A 115 -14.40 0.81 1.35
CA ASN A 115 -13.46 1.86 0.95
C ASN A 115 -13.31 2.98 2.00
N CYS A 116 -13.84 2.78 3.21
CA CYS A 116 -13.80 3.79 4.28
C CYS A 116 -12.93 3.38 5.48
N TRP A 117 -12.38 2.17 5.48
CA TRP A 117 -11.52 1.68 6.57
C TRP A 117 -10.07 2.09 6.37
N TYR A 118 -9.43 2.61 7.41
CA TYR A 118 -8.02 3.00 7.42
C TYR A 118 -7.31 2.51 8.67
N THR A 119 -5.98 2.63 8.66
CA THR A 119 -5.13 2.46 9.84
C THR A 119 -4.17 3.64 10.00
N THR A 120 -3.53 3.73 11.16
CA THR A 120 -2.54 4.75 11.53
C THR A 120 -1.48 4.09 12.41
N LYS A 121 -0.36 4.77 12.67
CA LYS A 121 0.67 4.26 13.59
C LYS A 121 0.11 3.86 14.97
N ASP A 122 -0.81 4.65 15.52
CA ASP A 122 -1.36 4.42 16.86
C ASP A 122 -2.30 3.20 16.86
N LEU A 123 -3.10 3.08 15.81
CA LEU A 123 -3.96 1.92 15.60
C LEU A 123 -3.13 0.66 15.36
N ILE A 124 -2.07 0.73 14.54
CA ILE A 124 -1.16 -0.42 14.31
C ILE A 124 -0.56 -0.89 15.64
N ASN A 125 0.01 0.01 16.43
CA ASN A 125 0.61 -0.34 17.72
C ASN A 125 -0.42 -0.92 18.69
N THR A 126 -1.63 -0.35 18.76
CA THR A 126 -2.72 -0.84 19.62
C THR A 126 -3.22 -2.21 19.17
N GLY A 127 -3.41 -2.42 17.87
CA GLY A 127 -3.81 -3.69 17.28
C GLY A 127 -2.77 -4.78 17.51
N LEU A 128 -1.48 -4.51 17.29
CA LEU A 128 -0.40 -5.46 17.54
C LEU A 128 -0.27 -5.84 19.02
N ALA A 129 -0.52 -4.91 19.94
CA ALA A 129 -0.53 -5.20 21.37
C ALA A 129 -1.58 -6.27 21.73
N THR A 130 -2.69 -6.39 21.00
CA THR A 130 -3.69 -7.46 21.21
C THR A 130 -3.16 -8.86 20.89
N TYR A 131 -2.09 -8.94 20.09
CA TYR A 131 -1.39 -10.18 19.75
C TYR A 131 -0.13 -10.40 20.59
N ASN A 132 0.13 -9.54 21.58
CA ASN A 132 1.39 -9.50 22.35
C ASN A 132 2.63 -9.38 21.46
N THR A 133 2.53 -8.59 20.39
CA THR A 133 3.66 -8.25 19.50
C THR A 133 3.81 -6.74 19.41
N ASP A 134 4.95 -6.28 18.90
CA ASP A 134 5.25 -4.88 18.65
C ASP A 134 5.81 -4.68 17.24
N THR A 135 6.31 -3.48 16.97
CA THR A 135 6.95 -3.08 15.71
C THR A 135 8.48 -3.14 15.79
N ALA A 136 9.04 -3.74 16.84
CA ALA A 136 10.48 -3.84 17.01
C ALA A 136 11.09 -4.85 16.04
N GLY A 137 12.20 -4.46 15.42
CA GLY A 137 12.89 -5.30 14.45
C GLY A 137 13.82 -4.47 13.58
N ALA A 138 14.83 -5.12 13.02
CA ALA A 138 15.63 -4.50 11.98
C ALA A 138 14.88 -4.58 10.64
N ASN A 139 14.94 -3.49 9.88
CA ASN A 139 14.53 -3.51 8.48
C ASN A 139 15.59 -4.23 7.65
N MET A 140 15.15 -5.03 6.67
CA MET A 140 16.04 -5.52 5.62
C MET A 140 15.98 -4.59 4.40
N PRO A 141 17.11 -4.25 3.78
CA PRO A 141 17.12 -3.37 2.62
C PRO A 141 16.50 -4.06 1.41
N LEU A 142 15.55 -3.39 0.74
CA LEU A 142 15.04 -3.83 -0.56
C LEU A 142 15.99 -3.43 -1.70
N PHE A 143 16.59 -2.24 -1.60
CA PHE A 143 17.45 -1.66 -2.63
C PHE A 143 18.83 -1.27 -2.07
N HIS A 144 19.84 -1.39 -2.93
CA HIS A 144 21.16 -0.79 -2.70
C HIS A 144 21.29 0.46 -3.56
N PHE A 145 21.16 1.63 -2.93
CA PHE A 145 21.29 2.90 -3.63
C PHE A 145 22.75 3.21 -3.92
N VAL A 146 23.01 3.66 -5.15
CA VAL A 146 24.33 4.11 -5.60
C VAL A 146 24.17 5.42 -6.36
N GLN A 147 25.12 6.34 -6.20
CA GLN A 147 25.16 7.53 -7.02
C GLN A 147 25.60 7.16 -8.43
N ARG A 148 24.78 7.51 -9.43
CA ARG A 148 25.12 7.33 -10.85
C ARG A 148 25.23 8.70 -11.52
N LYS A 149 26.03 8.78 -12.59
CA LYS A 149 26.03 9.95 -13.48
C LYS A 149 24.66 10.02 -14.16
N ASP A 150 24.11 11.24 -14.27
CA ASP A 150 22.88 11.48 -15.00
C ASP A 150 22.98 10.93 -16.44
N PRO A 151 21.88 10.37 -16.98
CA PRO A 151 21.87 9.90 -18.35
C PRO A 151 22.09 11.08 -19.32
N GLU A 152 22.84 10.83 -20.39
CA GLU A 152 23.12 11.85 -21.42
C GLU A 152 21.85 12.30 -22.15
N GLN A 153 20.80 11.48 -22.12
CA GLN A 153 19.48 11.75 -22.69
C GLN A 153 18.37 11.32 -21.73
N GLN A 154 17.39 12.19 -21.50
CA GLN A 154 16.17 11.88 -20.74
C GLN A 154 15.01 11.60 -21.70
N ASN A 155 15.01 10.40 -22.29
CA ASN A 155 14.05 9.99 -23.33
C ASN A 155 12.80 9.27 -22.79
N ALA A 156 12.84 8.74 -21.56
CA ALA A 156 11.73 8.04 -20.94
C ALA A 156 10.76 9.02 -20.25
N LYS A 157 9.93 9.73 -21.03
CA LYS A 157 8.95 10.67 -20.49
C LYS A 157 7.73 10.00 -19.86
N SER A 158 7.28 8.89 -20.43
CA SER A 158 6.13 8.14 -19.94
C SER A 158 6.42 6.64 -19.99
N LEU A 159 6.01 5.92 -18.94
CA LEU A 159 6.03 4.47 -18.83
C LEU A 159 4.61 3.99 -18.59
N TYR A 160 4.19 2.97 -19.34
CA TYR A 160 2.88 2.33 -19.18
C TYR A 160 3.05 0.90 -18.67
N ILE A 161 2.30 0.54 -17.64
CA ILE A 161 2.25 -0.82 -17.08
C ILE A 161 0.81 -1.33 -17.22
N THR A 162 0.59 -2.19 -18.22
CA THR A 162 -0.74 -2.75 -18.49
C THR A 162 -0.90 -4.10 -17.82
N PHE A 163 -1.71 -4.14 -16.76
CA PHE A 163 -2.07 -5.38 -16.06
C PHE A 163 -3.20 -6.12 -16.76
N SER A 164 -4.16 -5.39 -17.34
CA SER A 164 -5.25 -5.95 -18.12
C SER A 164 -5.78 -4.95 -19.14
N ASN A 165 -6.75 -5.37 -19.97
CA ASN A 165 -7.39 -4.47 -20.94
C ASN A 165 -8.22 -3.33 -20.32
N LYS A 166 -8.35 -3.28 -19.00
CA LYS A 166 -9.05 -2.23 -18.23
C LYS A 166 -8.21 -1.67 -17.09
N ASP A 167 -6.96 -2.08 -16.97
CA ASP A 167 -6.10 -1.78 -15.83
C ASP A 167 -4.69 -1.48 -16.39
N THR A 168 -4.36 -0.19 -16.46
CA THR A 168 -3.09 0.30 -16.98
C THR A 168 -2.66 1.50 -16.17
N GLU A 169 -1.49 1.39 -15.57
CA GLU A 169 -0.90 2.48 -14.80
C GLU A 169 0.06 3.26 -15.70
N GLU A 170 0.12 4.58 -15.49
CA GLU A 170 1.03 5.47 -16.19
C GLU A 170 1.95 6.17 -15.19
N LEU A 171 3.24 6.16 -15.48
CA LEU A 171 4.26 6.94 -14.78
C LEU A 171 4.81 7.99 -15.72
N VAL A 172 4.67 9.27 -15.37
CA VAL A 172 5.10 10.42 -16.18
C VAL A 172 6.23 11.15 -15.47
N TYR A 173 7.38 11.28 -16.14
CA TYR A 173 8.51 12.04 -15.60
C TYR A 173 8.19 13.54 -15.58
N SER A 174 8.28 14.15 -14.40
CA SER A 174 8.15 15.60 -14.20
C SER A 174 9.54 16.22 -14.04
N PRO A 175 10.00 17.04 -15.01
CA PRO A 175 11.27 17.75 -14.88
C PRO A 175 11.29 18.79 -13.75
N GLU A 176 10.12 19.26 -13.32
CA GLU A 176 9.99 20.28 -12.26
C GLU A 176 10.38 19.74 -10.89
N VAL A 177 10.00 18.49 -10.60
CA VAL A 177 10.31 17.81 -9.33
C VAL A 177 11.41 16.75 -9.47
N GLY A 178 11.80 16.37 -10.69
CA GLY A 178 12.84 15.38 -10.95
C GLY A 178 12.43 13.94 -10.65
N LEU A 179 11.13 13.64 -10.63
CA LEU A 179 10.54 12.35 -10.26
C LEU A 179 9.52 11.89 -11.31
N TYR A 180 9.22 10.60 -11.31
CA TYR A 180 8.03 10.08 -12.00
C TYR A 180 6.82 10.27 -11.10
N LEU A 181 5.73 10.77 -11.69
CA LEU A 181 4.43 10.92 -11.06
C LEU A 181 3.47 9.88 -11.64
N LYS A 182 2.68 9.24 -10.78
CA LYS A 182 1.75 8.18 -11.16
C LYS A 182 0.37 8.73 -11.46
N ASN A 183 -0.21 8.32 -12.58
CA ASN A 183 -1.60 8.55 -12.93
C ASN A 183 -2.40 7.27 -12.76
N ASN A 184 -3.68 7.41 -12.37
CA ASN A 184 -4.65 6.33 -12.38
C ASN A 184 -4.92 5.86 -13.82
N ALA A 185 -5.58 4.71 -13.97
CA ALA A 185 -5.92 4.15 -15.28
C ALA A 185 -6.83 5.03 -16.17
N ASP A 186 -7.53 6.02 -15.60
CA ASP A 186 -8.32 7.01 -16.33
C ASP A 186 -7.51 8.26 -16.77
N GLY A 187 -6.20 8.30 -16.45
CA GLY A 187 -5.29 9.40 -16.74
C GLY A 187 -5.32 10.53 -15.71
N SER A 188 -6.16 10.46 -14.67
CA SER A 188 -6.14 11.43 -13.58
C SER A 188 -4.92 11.22 -12.66
N PRO A 189 -4.39 12.28 -12.02
CA PRO A 189 -3.32 12.14 -11.03
C PRO A 189 -3.70 11.18 -9.88
N MET A 190 -2.80 10.26 -9.53
CA MET A 190 -2.96 9.42 -8.35
C MET A 190 -2.60 10.21 -7.09
N MET A 191 -3.57 10.97 -6.59
CA MET A 191 -3.42 11.83 -5.42
C MET A 191 -3.57 11.06 -4.12
N ASP A 192 -2.71 11.35 -3.15
CA ASP A 192 -2.87 10.93 -1.76
C ASP A 192 -3.87 11.86 -1.04
N ALA A 193 -4.92 11.28 -0.49
CA ALA A 193 -5.97 12.00 0.21
C ALA A 193 -5.52 12.62 1.54
N GLY A 194 -4.38 12.18 2.10
CA GLY A 194 -3.84 12.68 3.36
C GLY A 194 -3.12 14.02 3.23
N ASN A 195 -2.40 14.23 2.12
CA ASN A 195 -1.53 15.40 1.93
C ASN A 195 -1.72 16.11 0.57
N ASN A 196 -2.56 15.61 -0.33
CA ASN A 196 -2.74 16.10 -1.70
C ASN A 196 -1.45 16.11 -2.53
N GLU A 197 -0.51 15.22 -2.24
CA GLU A 197 0.64 14.97 -3.09
C GLU A 197 0.32 13.84 -4.07
N GLN A 198 0.90 13.91 -5.26
CA GLN A 198 0.80 12.84 -6.25
C GLN A 198 1.90 11.81 -5.96
N ALA A 199 1.52 10.52 -5.97
CA ALA A 199 2.46 9.41 -5.82
C ALA A 199 3.41 9.26 -7.02
#